data_AF-A0A0D2EV76-F1
#
_entry.id   AF-A0A0D2EV76-F1
#
_cell.length_a   1.000
_cell.length_b   1.000
_cell.length_c   1.000
_cell.angle_alpha   90.00
_cell.angle_beta   90.00
_cell.angle_gamma   90.00
#
_symmetry.space_group_name_H-M   'P 1'
#
loop_
_entity.id
_entity.type
_entity.pdbx_description
1 polymer ?
#
loop_
_entity_poly.entity_id
_entity_poly.type
_entity_poly.pdbx_seq_one_letter_code
_entity_poly.pdbx_strand_id
1 'polypeptide(L)'
;MGTAKILVVGSIQGQLKKAFDKISKLQAKQNFQLAIIVGDVFGADGDDNNGEDLQALLSGQINIPLPTYFTVGNSVFPEAVKAKLEADDDLCANLFYLGRKGTMTTAEGVKVVSLGGRLVQNEGSLTQKLGKCDPLYLDLDARGLHGAHSAHILITNQWPANITNGSSIDLPANVDGSSGSQSISNLCQALKPWYHFSSSAEALWEREPFKHALDYDSLEEPAVTRFKSLPSVAAATKEWMAAFSLDTSRPPPTVEPPRASPFTRASPPRKRQNMDDSEQYSRYATTGYEGRQSKRARRDRVKDPNDCFMCLNKPGTKTHLVVSLGEESMVTASRGPLPLPSTFPQLSSTGHVMIVPYYHAADEMAQGKRSAEELSTEFNEMNKFRKALSEMIGSKSQGQLGAVCWEVNRTGIRHHHWQVLACQSEPIKKGLVEAAFKVSREKHEYPAFESCEPDSLLPVRADYFRVWTWVSDPVEMADRTNGSSDKEFGVTKSMYFPLPSDQKFNIWFGREVMAGLLKLENRVNWMDALLRKDGSEQLAEEEDAQGLREDFEEFDFAMK
;
A
#
# COMPACT_ATOMS: atom_id res chain seq x y z
N MET A 1 -12.21 7.30 26.42
CA MET A 1 -12.18 8.29 25.33
C MET A 1 -12.23 9.66 25.98
N GLY A 2 -11.18 10.46 25.77
CA GLY A 2 -11.04 11.79 26.39
C GLY A 2 -10.65 12.85 25.36
N THR A 3 -10.97 14.11 25.69
CA THR A 3 -10.42 15.28 25.01
C THR A 3 -9.12 15.68 25.72
N ALA A 4 -8.03 15.81 24.99
CA ALA A 4 -6.74 16.25 25.50
C ALA A 4 -6.30 17.56 24.85
N LYS A 5 -5.93 18.56 25.65
CA LYS A 5 -5.21 19.76 25.21
C LYS A 5 -3.72 19.45 25.17
N ILE A 6 -3.13 19.60 24.00
CA ILE A 6 -1.76 19.19 23.70
C ILE A 6 -0.97 20.41 23.27
N LEU A 7 0.23 20.56 23.84
CA LEU A 7 1.23 21.54 23.43
C LEU A 7 2.32 20.83 22.63
N VAL A 8 2.61 21.28 21.41
CA VAL A 8 3.73 20.81 20.60
C VAL A 8 4.75 21.93 20.48
N VAL A 9 6.00 21.62 20.77
CA VAL A 9 7.11 22.56 20.84
C VAL A 9 8.14 22.11 19.80
N GLY A 10 8.67 23.05 19.01
CA GLY A 10 9.79 22.77 18.12
C GLY A 10 11.09 22.51 18.87
N SER A 11 12.20 22.43 18.14
CA SER A 11 13.50 22.09 18.71
C SER A 11 13.96 23.14 19.73
N ILE A 12 14.47 22.70 20.89
CA ILE A 12 14.96 23.60 21.95
C ILE A 12 16.44 23.95 21.77
N GLN A 13 17.24 23.04 21.20
CA GLN A 13 18.67 23.22 20.91
C GLN A 13 19.47 23.75 22.12
N GLY A 14 19.19 23.23 23.32
CA GLY A 14 19.91 23.61 24.54
C GLY A 14 19.37 24.85 25.27
N GLN A 15 18.44 25.63 24.69
CA GLN A 15 17.81 26.79 25.36
C GLN A 15 16.73 26.38 26.37
N LEU A 16 17.09 25.51 27.31
CA LEU A 16 16.18 24.81 28.22
C LEU A 16 15.41 25.78 29.12
N LYS A 17 16.09 26.71 29.81
CA LYS A 17 15.42 27.69 30.70
C LYS A 17 14.38 28.52 29.94
N LYS A 18 14.76 29.10 28.80
CA LYS A 18 13.88 29.93 27.96
C LYS A 18 12.66 29.14 27.47
N ALA A 19 12.84 27.89 27.07
CA ALA A 19 11.76 27.04 26.59
C ALA A 19 10.78 26.70 27.73
N PHE A 20 11.27 26.17 28.85
CA PHE A 20 10.44 25.72 29.97
C PHE A 20 9.78 26.88 30.73
N ASP A 21 10.40 28.06 30.77
CA ASP A 21 9.75 29.28 31.29
C ASP A 21 8.51 29.66 30.47
N LYS A 22 8.60 29.57 29.14
CA LYS A 22 7.47 29.87 28.26
C LYS A 22 6.40 28.78 28.34
N ILE A 23 6.80 27.51 28.39
CA ILE A 23 5.88 26.38 28.61
C ILE A 23 5.12 26.57 29.93
N SER A 24 5.79 26.94 31.02
CA SER A 24 5.17 27.21 32.33
C SER A 24 4.16 28.35 32.27
N LYS A 25 4.48 29.45 31.58
CA LYS A 25 3.55 30.57 31.39
C LYS A 25 2.32 30.17 30.57
N LEU A 26 2.48 29.31 29.57
CA LEU A 26 1.35 28.82 28.77
C LEU A 26 0.52 27.78 29.53
N GLN A 27 1.18 26.90 30.28
CA GLN A 27 0.51 25.89 31.11
C GLN A 27 -0.39 26.54 32.16
N ALA A 28 0.09 27.59 32.83
CA ALA A 28 -0.70 28.34 33.80
C ALA A 28 -1.96 28.99 33.19
N LYS A 29 -1.95 29.30 31.88
CA LYS A 29 -3.07 29.94 31.18
C LYS A 29 -4.06 28.94 30.57
N GLN A 30 -3.56 27.86 29.97
CA GLN A 30 -4.35 26.98 29.10
C GLN A 30 -4.62 25.60 29.70
N ASN A 31 -3.83 25.20 30.70
CA ASN A 31 -3.91 23.92 31.40
C ASN A 31 -3.89 22.71 30.44
N PHE A 32 -2.75 22.48 29.79
CA PHE A 32 -2.52 21.34 28.91
C PHE A 32 -2.32 20.05 29.70
N GLN A 33 -2.72 18.92 29.11
CA GLN A 33 -2.51 17.59 29.69
C GLN A 33 -1.08 17.09 29.43
N LEU A 34 -0.52 17.41 28.27
CA LEU A 34 0.85 17.02 27.92
C LEU A 34 1.50 17.99 26.93
N ALA A 35 2.82 17.96 26.92
CA ALA A 35 3.67 18.62 25.92
C ALA A 35 4.50 17.61 25.12
N ILE A 36 4.79 17.92 23.87
CA ILE A 36 5.62 17.12 22.97
C ILE A 36 6.67 18.03 22.36
N ILE A 37 7.94 17.70 22.51
CA ILE A 37 9.05 18.41 21.87
C ILE A 37 9.49 17.66 20.62
N VAL A 38 9.57 18.37 19.49
CA VAL A 38 9.93 17.84 18.17
C VAL A 38 11.30 18.39 17.76
N GLY A 39 12.27 17.49 17.56
CA GLY A 39 13.65 17.84 17.21
C GLY A 39 14.60 17.84 18.41
N ASP A 40 15.72 18.55 18.28
CA ASP A 40 16.78 18.56 19.29
C ASP A 40 16.33 19.28 20.56
N VAL A 41 16.35 18.57 21.70
CA VAL A 41 16.14 19.16 23.03
C VAL A 41 17.43 19.80 23.54
N PHE A 42 18.53 19.08 23.40
CA PHE A 42 19.86 19.47 23.88
C PHE A 42 20.65 20.18 22.77
N GLY A 43 21.69 20.93 23.16
CA GLY A 43 22.62 21.53 22.21
C GLY A 43 23.57 20.51 21.60
N ALA A 44 24.31 20.92 20.57
CA ALA A 44 25.39 20.11 20.01
C ALA A 44 26.59 20.02 20.99
N ASP A 45 27.38 18.95 20.86
CA ASP A 45 28.62 18.80 21.64
C ASP A 45 29.54 20.00 21.42
N GLY A 46 29.93 20.68 22.51
CA GLY A 46 30.86 21.83 22.49
C GLY A 46 30.25 23.22 22.69
N ASP A 47 28.92 23.35 22.82
CA ASP A 47 28.31 24.62 23.25
C ASP A 47 28.44 24.81 24.78
N ASP A 48 29.47 25.52 25.24
CA ASP A 48 29.76 25.77 26.66
C ASP A 48 28.59 26.43 27.42
N ASN A 49 27.77 27.25 26.75
CA ASN A 49 26.58 27.89 27.35
C ASN A 49 25.48 26.89 27.75
N ASN A 50 25.47 25.68 27.20
CA ASN A 50 24.44 24.68 27.46
C ASN A 50 24.76 23.79 28.67
N GLY A 51 25.99 23.82 29.18
CA GLY A 51 26.43 22.96 30.30
C GLY A 51 25.72 23.28 31.62
N GLU A 52 25.57 24.55 31.97
CA GLU A 52 24.90 24.97 33.21
C GLU A 52 23.39 24.68 33.18
N ASP A 53 22.72 24.99 32.07
CA ASP A 53 21.29 24.71 31.88
C ASP A 53 21.00 23.21 31.89
N LEU A 54 21.89 22.41 31.30
CA LEU A 54 21.79 20.95 31.32
C LEU A 54 21.98 20.39 32.74
N GLN A 55 22.96 20.88 33.50
CA GLN A 55 23.14 20.47 34.89
C GLN A 55 21.91 20.84 35.74
N ALA A 56 21.38 22.06 35.57
CA ALA A 56 20.17 22.51 36.26
C ALA A 56 18.95 21.64 35.92
N LEU A 57 18.84 21.16 34.67
CA LEU A 57 17.80 20.21 34.27
C LEU A 57 17.97 18.86 34.99
N LEU A 58 19.18 18.29 34.94
CA LEU A 58 19.47 16.97 35.51
C LEU A 58 19.37 16.94 37.04
N SER A 59 19.65 18.07 37.70
CA SER A 59 19.47 18.26 39.14
C SER A 59 18.04 18.65 39.54
N GLY A 60 17.12 18.80 38.58
CA GLY A 60 15.72 19.15 38.84
C GLY A 60 15.46 20.61 39.26
N GLN A 61 16.40 21.52 38.99
CA GLN A 61 16.22 22.96 39.24
C GLN A 61 15.34 23.63 38.18
N ILE A 62 15.31 23.07 36.96
CA ILE A 62 14.38 23.51 35.91
C ILE A 62 13.04 22.80 36.12
N ASN A 63 12.01 23.57 36.49
CA ASN A 63 10.68 23.04 36.70
C ASN A 63 9.98 22.74 35.36
N ILE A 64 9.50 21.50 35.21
CA ILE A 64 8.75 21.05 34.05
C ILE A 64 7.28 20.85 34.49
N PRO A 65 6.38 21.77 34.10
CA PRO A 65 5.09 21.95 34.75
C PRO A 65 4.02 20.93 34.32
N LEU A 66 4.30 20.10 33.31
CA LEU A 66 3.41 19.08 32.78
C LEU A 66 4.20 17.92 32.14
N PRO A 67 3.61 16.71 32.00
CA PRO A 67 4.23 15.60 31.29
C PRO A 67 4.69 16.03 29.89
N THR A 68 6.00 16.00 29.67
CA THR A 68 6.65 16.48 28.46
C THR A 68 7.43 15.34 27.83
N TYR A 69 7.11 15.03 26.58
CA TYR A 69 7.69 13.92 25.84
C TYR A 69 8.64 14.42 24.76
N PHE A 70 9.74 13.72 24.54
CA PHE A 70 10.70 14.06 23.49
C PHE A 70 11.34 12.81 22.88
N THR A 71 11.94 12.97 21.70
CA THR A 71 12.71 11.93 21.00
C THR A 71 14.06 12.50 20.55
N VAL A 72 14.90 11.67 19.94
CA VAL A 72 16.20 12.10 19.39
C VAL A 72 16.01 13.01 18.18
N GLY A 73 16.79 14.09 18.13
CA GLY A 73 16.83 15.04 17.03
C GLY A 73 17.96 14.73 16.04
N ASN A 74 18.63 15.76 15.54
CA ASN A 74 19.79 15.63 14.65
C ASN A 74 21.11 15.48 15.40
N SER A 75 21.18 16.01 16.62
CA SER A 75 22.37 16.08 17.45
C SER A 75 22.47 14.88 18.37
N VAL A 76 23.71 14.49 18.66
CA VAL A 76 24.01 13.44 19.64
C VAL A 76 23.64 13.96 21.03
N PHE A 77 23.07 13.10 21.88
CA PHE A 77 22.82 13.47 23.27
C PHE A 77 24.12 13.65 24.04
N PRO A 78 24.22 14.66 24.93
CA PRO A 78 25.35 14.81 25.83
C PRO A 78 25.61 13.54 26.65
N GLU A 79 26.86 13.22 26.94
CA GLU A 79 27.25 11.98 27.63
C GLU A 79 26.52 11.80 28.98
N ALA A 80 26.34 12.90 29.74
CA ALA A 80 25.59 12.89 31.00
C ALA A 80 24.11 12.48 30.82
N VAL A 81 23.49 12.86 29.70
CA VAL A 81 22.09 12.49 29.37
C VAL A 81 22.02 11.03 28.97
N LYS A 82 22.97 10.57 28.13
CA LYS A 82 23.04 9.16 27.71
C LYS A 82 23.22 8.23 28.92
N ALA A 83 24.20 8.53 29.78
CA ALA A 83 24.48 7.74 30.98
C ALA A 83 23.27 7.66 31.91
N LYS A 84 22.51 8.75 32.06
CA LYS A 84 21.31 8.76 32.90
C LYS A 84 20.15 7.98 32.29
N LEU A 85 19.90 8.13 31.00
CA LEU A 85 18.89 7.34 30.28
C LEU A 85 19.23 5.84 30.26
N GLU A 86 20.50 5.47 30.21
CA GLU A 86 20.92 4.07 30.27
C GLU A 86 20.78 3.47 31.68
N ALA A 87 20.88 4.30 32.73
CA ALA A 87 20.79 3.86 34.12
C ALA A 87 19.34 3.78 34.65
N ASP A 88 18.52 4.78 34.38
CA ASP A 88 17.20 4.98 35.04
C ASP A 88 16.04 5.10 34.04
N ASP A 89 16.31 5.09 32.72
CA ASP A 89 15.38 5.42 31.61
C ASP A 89 14.64 6.80 31.77
N ASP A 90 14.85 7.52 32.88
CA ASP A 90 14.26 8.82 33.23
C ASP A 90 15.33 9.91 33.45
N LEU A 91 15.08 11.12 32.94
CA LEU A 91 16.01 12.25 33.08
C LEU A 91 15.71 13.12 34.30
N CYS A 92 14.45 13.54 34.45
CA CYS A 92 13.95 14.35 35.54
C CYS A 92 12.42 14.28 35.57
N ALA A 93 11.81 14.81 36.65
CA ALA A 93 10.36 14.77 36.82
C ALA A 93 9.64 15.43 35.62
N ASN A 94 8.61 14.75 35.11
CA ASN A 94 7.78 15.18 33.98
C ASN A 94 8.50 15.29 32.63
N LEU A 95 9.72 14.77 32.45
CA LEU A 95 10.41 14.72 31.16
C LEU A 95 10.69 13.28 30.73
N PHE A 96 9.97 12.82 29.72
CA PHE A 96 9.94 11.42 29.31
C PHE A 96 10.54 11.23 27.92
N TYR A 97 11.50 10.31 27.83
CA TYR A 97 12.12 9.95 26.56
C TYR A 97 11.31 8.87 25.84
N LEU A 98 10.91 9.13 24.60
CA LEU A 98 10.12 8.20 23.78
C LEU A 98 10.93 7.12 23.08
N GLY A 99 12.24 7.10 23.33
CA GLY A 99 13.16 6.31 22.52
C GLY A 99 13.37 6.93 21.14
N ARG A 100 14.30 6.30 20.41
CA ARG A 100 14.56 6.60 19.01
C ARG A 100 13.37 6.27 18.10
N LYS A 101 12.69 5.16 18.40
CA LYS A 101 11.42 4.77 17.79
C LYS A 101 10.51 4.24 18.88
N GLY A 102 9.23 4.56 18.82
CA GLY A 102 8.32 4.17 19.88
C GLY A 102 6.85 4.40 19.55
N THR A 103 5.99 3.74 20.31
CA THR A 103 4.55 3.99 20.33
C THR A 103 4.14 4.12 21.78
N MET A 104 3.36 5.15 22.11
CA MET A 104 2.78 5.34 23.42
C MET A 104 1.31 5.70 23.31
N THR A 105 0.56 5.46 24.38
CA THR A 105 -0.81 5.92 24.52
C THR A 105 -0.95 6.63 25.85
N THR A 106 -1.44 7.87 25.83
CA THR A 106 -1.60 8.69 27.04
C THR A 106 -2.82 8.23 27.84
N ALA A 107 -2.97 8.72 29.08
CA ALA A 107 -4.11 8.41 29.93
C ALA A 107 -5.45 8.82 29.30
N GLU A 108 -5.46 9.87 28.48
CA GLU A 108 -6.62 10.37 27.75
C GLU A 108 -6.95 9.55 26.48
N GLY A 109 -6.09 8.56 26.14
CA GLY A 109 -6.22 7.71 24.98
C GLY A 109 -5.52 8.24 23.73
N VAL A 110 -4.64 9.24 23.85
CA VAL A 110 -3.93 9.80 22.69
C VAL A 110 -2.80 8.86 22.29
N LYS A 111 -2.97 8.13 21.18
CA LYS A 111 -1.94 7.30 20.57
C LYS A 111 -0.93 8.15 19.79
N VAL A 112 0.32 8.12 20.25
CA VAL A 112 1.45 8.84 19.67
C VAL A 112 2.48 7.84 19.16
N VAL A 113 2.91 8.01 17.92
CA VAL A 113 4.02 7.25 17.33
C VAL A 113 5.17 8.21 17.06
N SER A 114 6.39 7.83 17.44
CA SER A 114 7.59 8.65 17.29
C SER A 114 8.69 7.93 16.53
N LEU A 115 9.33 8.63 15.61
CA LEU A 115 10.57 8.22 14.93
C LEU A 115 11.54 9.41 14.92
N GLY A 116 12.47 9.42 15.88
CA GLY A 116 13.52 10.42 15.98
C GLY A 116 14.73 10.10 15.11
N GLY A 117 15.62 11.09 14.97
CA GLY A 117 16.90 10.91 14.30
C GLY A 117 16.90 11.25 12.81
N ARG A 118 17.96 10.84 12.11
CA ARG A 118 18.13 10.97 10.66
C ARG A 118 18.30 9.61 9.99
N LEU A 119 17.78 9.46 8.77
CA LEU A 119 17.96 8.22 8.01
C LEU A 119 19.45 7.96 7.72
N VAL A 120 19.91 6.75 8.00
CA VAL A 120 21.23 6.29 7.56
C VAL A 120 21.21 6.09 6.06
N GLN A 121 22.02 6.86 5.31
CA GLN A 121 22.05 6.78 3.84
C GLN A 121 22.79 5.54 3.31
N ASN A 122 23.73 4.99 4.08
CA ASN A 122 24.49 3.79 3.71
C ASN A 122 24.62 2.86 4.92
N GLU A 123 23.78 1.83 4.99
CA GLU A 123 23.77 0.89 6.13
C GLU A 123 25.13 0.17 6.31
N GLY A 124 25.90 -0.04 5.23
CA GLY A 124 27.24 -0.66 5.29
C GLY A 124 28.31 0.21 5.96
N SER A 125 28.02 1.48 6.24
CA SER A 125 28.90 2.37 7.02
C SER A 125 28.76 2.22 8.53
N LEU A 126 27.75 1.47 9.00
CA LEU A 126 27.53 1.25 10.43
C LEU A 126 28.50 0.19 10.95
N THR A 127 29.44 0.62 11.80
CA THR A 127 30.41 -0.27 12.45
C THR A 127 29.82 -1.01 13.66
N GLN A 128 28.72 -0.50 14.23
CA GLN A 128 28.05 -1.04 15.42
C GLN A 128 26.53 -0.91 15.30
N LYS A 129 25.79 -1.72 16.08
CA LYS A 129 24.32 -1.62 16.17
C LYS A 129 23.93 -0.28 16.79
N LEU A 130 22.93 0.38 16.19
CA LEU A 130 22.41 1.65 16.68
C LEU A 130 21.79 1.49 18.07
N GLY A 131 22.26 2.30 19.01
CA GLY A 131 21.80 2.38 20.39
C GLY A 131 20.44 3.07 20.53
N LYS A 132 19.93 3.09 21.77
CA LYS A 132 18.64 3.73 22.11
C LYS A 132 18.64 5.25 21.89
N CYS A 133 19.79 5.90 22.06
CA CYS A 133 19.95 7.37 22.05
C CYS A 133 20.69 7.89 20.80
N ASP A 134 20.93 7.03 19.81
CA ASP A 134 21.61 7.45 18.59
C ASP A 134 20.71 8.34 17.73
N PRO A 135 21.23 9.44 17.15
CA PRO A 135 20.45 10.36 16.33
C PRO A 135 20.25 9.84 14.89
N LEU A 136 20.27 8.52 14.70
CA LEU A 136 20.23 7.85 13.40
C LEU A 136 19.23 6.69 13.41
N TYR A 137 18.42 6.55 12.37
CA TYR A 137 17.49 5.43 12.20
C TYR A 137 17.69 4.71 10.87
N LEU A 138 17.30 3.43 10.83
CA LEU A 138 17.29 2.59 9.61
C LEU A 138 15.89 2.54 8.98
N ASP A 139 15.79 2.17 7.70
CA ASP A 139 14.48 1.97 7.08
C ASP A 139 13.67 0.84 7.73
N LEU A 140 14.35 -0.16 8.30
CA LEU A 140 13.72 -1.21 9.11
C LEU A 140 13.11 -0.66 10.41
N ASP A 141 13.67 0.42 10.97
CA ASP A 141 13.14 1.06 12.17
C ASP A 141 11.79 1.72 11.89
N ALA A 142 11.68 2.45 10.77
CA ALA A 142 10.43 3.04 10.31
C ALA A 142 9.40 1.96 9.94
N ARG A 143 9.80 0.92 9.19
CA ARG A 143 8.91 -0.20 8.83
C ARG A 143 8.38 -0.93 10.05
N GLY A 144 9.19 -1.12 11.09
CA GLY A 144 8.76 -1.75 12.34
C GLY A 144 7.61 -1.01 13.05
N LEU A 145 7.51 0.30 12.85
CA LEU A 145 6.42 1.11 13.42
C LEU A 145 5.09 0.95 12.65
N HIS A 146 5.08 0.32 11.48
CA HIS A 146 3.83 0.03 10.75
C HIS A 146 2.89 -0.87 11.57
N GLY A 147 3.44 -1.72 12.45
CA GLY A 147 2.67 -2.55 13.38
C GLY A 147 1.84 -1.77 14.39
N ALA A 148 2.02 -0.45 14.51
CA ALA A 148 1.12 0.39 15.29
C ALA A 148 -0.26 0.52 14.61
N HIS A 149 -0.41 0.27 13.31
CA HIS A 149 -1.66 0.33 12.51
C HIS A 149 -2.34 1.70 12.38
N SER A 150 -2.25 2.54 13.39
CA SER A 150 -2.87 3.88 13.43
C SER A 150 -2.13 4.77 14.41
N ALA A 151 -2.22 6.08 14.23
CA ALA A 151 -1.76 7.07 15.21
C ALA A 151 -2.68 8.29 15.23
N HIS A 152 -2.90 8.90 16.38
CA HIS A 152 -3.49 10.24 16.39
C HIS A 152 -2.43 11.29 16.06
N ILE A 153 -1.21 11.11 16.58
CA ILE A 153 -0.08 12.01 16.36
C ILE A 153 1.14 11.18 15.94
N LEU A 154 1.69 11.50 14.78
CA LEU A 154 3.01 11.03 14.33
C LEU A 154 4.04 12.15 14.56
N ILE A 155 5.13 11.82 15.24
CA ILE A 155 6.25 12.73 15.48
C ILE A 155 7.46 12.19 14.75
N THR A 156 8.08 13.03 13.93
CA THR A 156 9.36 12.69 13.30
C THR A 156 10.35 13.82 13.39
N ASN A 157 11.65 13.53 13.43
CA ASN A 157 12.65 14.60 13.39
C ASN A 157 12.77 15.16 11.96
N GLN A 158 12.99 14.30 10.95
CA GLN A 158 13.03 14.71 9.54
C GLN A 158 11.65 14.90 8.94
N TRP A 159 11.58 15.62 7.81
CA TRP A 159 10.36 15.74 7.02
C TRP A 159 10.09 14.45 6.23
N PRO A 160 8.83 14.10 5.97
CA PRO A 160 8.53 13.12 4.92
C PRO A 160 8.97 13.65 3.55
N ALA A 161 9.53 12.78 2.71
CA ALA A 161 9.76 13.07 1.30
C ALA A 161 8.47 13.47 0.60
N ASN A 162 8.59 14.35 -0.40
CA ASN A 162 7.47 14.79 -1.24
C ASN A 162 6.35 15.52 -0.49
N ILE A 163 6.51 15.85 0.80
CA ILE A 163 5.48 16.50 1.61
C ILE A 163 5.06 17.87 1.08
N THR A 164 5.80 18.46 0.16
CA THR A 164 5.53 19.75 -0.48
C THR A 164 4.69 19.60 -1.74
N ASN A 165 4.56 18.39 -2.29
CA ASN A 165 3.80 18.13 -3.51
C ASN A 165 2.32 18.47 -3.33
N GLY A 166 1.76 19.16 -4.32
CA GLY A 166 0.35 19.54 -4.38
C GLY A 166 -0.10 20.57 -3.35
N SER A 167 0.83 21.17 -2.59
CA SER A 167 0.58 22.30 -1.70
C SER A 167 0.48 23.59 -2.51
N SER A 168 -0.47 24.46 -2.16
CA SER A 168 -0.47 25.85 -2.67
C SER A 168 0.24 26.83 -1.75
N ILE A 169 0.66 26.35 -0.57
CA ILE A 169 1.42 27.12 0.40
C ILE A 169 2.90 27.03 0.05
N ASP A 170 3.48 28.17 -0.29
CA ASP A 170 4.90 28.31 -0.61
C ASP A 170 5.79 27.94 0.58
N LEU A 171 6.96 27.39 0.28
CA LEU A 171 7.98 27.13 1.28
C LEU A 171 8.65 28.45 1.69
N PRO A 172 8.90 28.68 3.00
CA PRO A 172 9.76 29.77 3.43
C PRO A 172 11.14 29.65 2.77
N ALA A 173 11.74 30.78 2.39
CA ALA A 173 13.01 30.82 1.65
C ALA A 173 14.17 30.04 2.29
N ASN A 174 14.10 29.82 3.60
CA ASN A 174 15.14 29.17 4.40
C ASN A 174 14.87 27.68 4.66
N VAL A 175 13.85 27.08 4.03
CA VAL A 175 13.48 25.68 4.25
C VAL A 175 13.66 24.89 2.96
N ASP A 176 14.51 23.86 3.03
CA ASP A 176 14.69 22.91 1.93
C ASP A 176 13.55 21.88 1.91
N GLY A 177 12.62 22.04 0.96
CA GLY A 177 11.52 21.10 0.76
C GLY A 177 11.91 19.76 0.12
N SER A 178 13.17 19.60 -0.32
CA SER A 178 13.67 18.40 -1.01
C SER A 178 14.35 17.39 -0.08
N SER A 179 14.70 17.79 1.15
CA SER A 179 15.48 16.99 2.11
C SER A 179 14.66 15.94 2.89
N GLY A 180 13.47 15.58 2.41
CA GLY A 180 12.58 14.65 3.12
C GLY A 180 12.94 13.18 2.94
N SER A 181 12.53 12.34 3.89
CA SER A 181 12.80 10.89 3.90
C SER A 181 11.63 10.07 3.34
N GLN A 182 11.94 9.12 2.44
CA GLN A 182 10.94 8.24 1.84
C GLN A 182 10.36 7.26 2.87
N SER A 183 11.16 6.76 3.82
CA SER A 183 10.65 5.88 4.88
C SER A 183 9.64 6.58 5.79
N ILE A 184 9.84 7.87 6.08
CA ILE A 184 8.86 8.66 6.84
C ILE A 184 7.56 8.85 6.04
N SER A 185 7.66 9.02 4.71
CA SER A 185 6.48 9.12 3.83
C SER A 185 5.68 7.82 3.84
N ASN A 186 6.36 6.68 3.79
CA ASN A 186 5.74 5.35 3.85
C ASN A 186 5.10 5.12 5.24
N LEU A 187 5.78 5.54 6.31
CA LEU A 187 5.26 5.47 7.67
C LEU A 187 3.99 6.31 7.85
N CYS A 188 3.97 7.53 7.32
CA CYS A 188 2.80 8.40 7.35
C CYS A 188 1.61 7.79 6.58
N GLN A 189 1.86 7.20 5.40
CA GLN A 189 0.84 6.48 4.63
C GLN A 189 0.31 5.23 5.34
N ALA A 190 1.19 4.49 6.03
CA ALA A 190 0.82 3.28 6.76
C ALA A 190 -0.04 3.60 8.00
N LEU A 191 0.32 4.64 8.75
CA LEU A 191 -0.35 5.01 10.01
C LEU A 191 -1.56 5.92 9.83
N LYS A 192 -1.66 6.61 8.69
CA LYS A 192 -2.72 7.58 8.36
C LYS A 192 -3.03 8.54 9.53
N PRO A 193 -2.01 9.23 10.09
CA PRO A 193 -2.16 9.92 11.37
C PRO A 193 -3.04 11.16 11.26
N TRP A 194 -3.76 11.55 12.32
CA TRP A 194 -4.54 12.81 12.25
C TRP A 194 -3.65 14.04 12.18
N TYR A 195 -2.53 14.02 12.92
CA TYR A 195 -1.49 15.04 12.88
C TYR A 195 -0.12 14.43 12.67
N HIS A 196 0.72 15.08 11.85
CA HIS A 196 2.12 14.73 11.68
C HIS A 196 2.98 15.97 11.93
N PHE A 197 3.79 15.93 12.99
CA PHE A 197 4.72 17.00 13.34
C PHE A 197 6.16 16.62 13.02
N SER A 198 6.87 17.54 12.36
CA SER A 198 8.31 17.42 12.09
C SER A 198 9.12 18.63 12.55
N SER A 199 10.41 18.42 12.82
CA SER A 199 11.33 19.52 13.12
C SER A 199 11.69 20.29 11.85
N SER A 200 11.81 21.62 11.95
CA SER A 200 12.36 22.51 10.92
C SER A 200 13.55 23.25 11.49
N ALA A 201 14.57 23.48 10.66
CA ALA A 201 15.76 24.21 11.09
C ALA A 201 15.44 25.67 11.40
N GLU A 202 14.62 26.34 10.59
CA GLU A 202 14.57 27.81 10.59
C GLU A 202 13.18 28.45 10.59
N ALA A 203 12.17 27.81 9.97
CA ALA A 203 10.85 28.42 9.83
C ALA A 203 9.69 27.45 10.07
N LEU A 204 8.56 28.01 10.52
CA LEU A 204 7.29 27.31 10.55
C LEU A 204 6.82 27.05 9.13
N TRP A 205 6.34 25.83 8.89
CA TRP A 205 5.59 25.53 7.68
C TRP A 205 4.42 24.62 8.00
N GLU A 206 3.24 25.02 7.57
CA GLU A 206 2.00 24.28 7.73
C GLU A 206 1.34 24.20 6.37
N ARG A 207 1.12 22.98 5.87
CA ARG A 207 0.44 22.75 4.59
C ARG A 207 -1.04 22.48 4.80
N GLU A 208 -1.83 22.61 3.74
CA GLU A 208 -3.24 22.23 3.80
C GLU A 208 -3.37 20.74 4.13
N PRO A 209 -4.44 20.35 4.86
CA PRO A 209 -4.72 18.94 5.15
C PRO A 209 -4.80 18.13 3.86
N PHE A 210 -4.32 16.89 3.90
CA PHE A 210 -4.39 15.99 2.76
C PHE A 210 -5.08 14.68 3.13
N LYS A 211 -5.77 14.11 2.15
CA LYS A 211 -6.46 12.83 2.29
C LYS A 211 -5.54 11.67 1.87
N HIS A 212 -5.56 10.60 2.66
CA HIS A 212 -4.90 9.35 2.30
C HIS A 212 -5.70 8.60 1.24
N ALA A 213 -5.00 7.77 0.46
CA ALA A 213 -5.66 6.84 -0.43
C ALA A 213 -6.52 5.88 0.41
N LEU A 214 -7.76 5.70 -0.02
CA LEU A 214 -8.62 4.66 0.55
C LEU A 214 -8.15 3.31 0.04
N ASP A 215 -8.17 2.34 0.94
CA ASP A 215 -8.10 0.95 0.53
C ASP A 215 -9.36 0.64 -0.28
N TYR A 216 -9.20 -0.01 -1.42
CA TYR A 216 -10.25 -0.26 -2.42
C TYR A 216 -11.53 -0.92 -1.87
N ASP A 217 -11.46 -1.56 -0.69
CA ASP A 217 -12.55 -2.28 -0.04
C ASP A 217 -13.24 -1.46 1.08
N SER A 218 -12.79 -0.23 1.37
CA SER A 218 -13.32 0.60 2.45
C SER A 218 -14.40 1.57 1.97
N LEU A 219 -15.58 1.50 2.60
CA LEU A 219 -16.66 2.49 2.45
C LEU A 219 -16.48 3.71 3.39
N GLU A 220 -15.41 3.74 4.18
CA GLU A 220 -15.14 4.83 5.11
C GLU A 220 -14.64 6.09 4.39
N GLU A 221 -14.81 7.24 5.03
CA GLU A 221 -14.21 8.48 4.55
C GLU A 221 -12.67 8.37 4.60
N PRO A 222 -11.95 8.95 3.62
CA PRO A 222 -10.50 8.89 3.61
C PRO A 222 -9.94 9.58 4.85
N ALA A 223 -9.04 8.89 5.56
CA ALA A 223 -8.31 9.49 6.68
C ALA A 223 -7.57 10.76 6.21
N VAL A 224 -7.59 11.80 7.04
CA VAL A 224 -6.99 13.10 6.73
C VAL A 224 -5.84 13.37 7.70
N THR A 225 -4.69 13.77 7.15
CA THR A 225 -3.52 14.20 7.92
C THR A 225 -3.30 15.70 7.80
N ARG A 226 -2.99 16.32 8.94
CA ARG A 226 -2.50 17.70 9.05
C ARG A 226 -1.01 17.68 9.34
N PHE A 227 -0.21 18.15 8.38
CA PHE A 227 1.24 18.22 8.55
C PHE A 227 1.66 19.63 8.96
N LYS A 228 2.46 19.71 10.02
CA LYS A 228 3.02 20.97 10.51
C LYS A 228 4.47 20.76 10.95
N SER A 229 5.37 21.58 10.42
CA SER A 229 6.74 21.60 10.86
C SER A 229 7.05 22.83 11.72
N LEU A 230 7.67 22.60 12.88
CA LEU A 230 7.94 23.63 13.87
C LEU A 230 9.43 23.99 13.89
N PRO A 231 9.78 25.29 13.92
CA PRO A 231 11.15 25.75 13.99
C PRO A 231 11.72 25.66 15.41
N SER A 232 13.04 25.87 15.52
CA SER A 232 13.74 25.95 16.79
C SER A 232 13.29 27.15 17.66
N VAL A 233 13.42 27.04 18.98
CA VAL A 233 13.32 28.14 19.96
C VAL A 233 14.31 29.28 19.66
N ALA A 234 15.41 28.93 18.97
CA ALA A 234 16.43 29.87 18.48
C ALA A 234 15.98 30.68 17.25
N ALA A 235 14.97 30.21 16.52
CA ALA A 235 14.54 30.85 15.28
C ALA A 235 14.03 32.28 15.55
N ALA A 236 14.20 33.16 14.57
CA ALA A 236 13.71 34.54 14.64
C ALA A 236 12.17 34.63 14.73
N THR A 237 11.47 33.55 14.33
CA THR A 237 10.01 33.47 14.36
C THR A 237 9.48 33.19 15.76
N LYS A 238 8.37 33.82 16.13
CA LYS A 238 7.75 33.64 17.47
C LYS A 238 6.89 32.37 17.59
N GLU A 239 6.75 31.60 16.50
CA GLU A 239 5.76 30.53 16.30
C GLU A 239 6.36 29.11 16.38
N TRP A 240 7.33 28.90 17.25
CA TRP A 240 7.94 27.60 17.54
C TRP A 240 7.08 26.69 18.44
N MET A 241 5.81 27.04 18.68
CA MET A 241 4.86 26.25 19.48
C MET A 241 3.51 26.18 18.77
N ALA A 242 2.86 25.02 18.85
CA ALA A 242 1.48 24.81 18.45
C ALA A 242 0.68 24.24 19.61
N ALA A 243 -0.55 24.69 19.79
CA ALA A 243 -1.44 24.22 20.83
C ALA A 243 -2.79 23.86 20.22
N PHE A 244 -3.34 22.69 20.57
CA PHE A 244 -4.64 22.25 20.07
C PHE A 244 -5.34 21.31 21.05
N SER A 245 -6.65 21.17 20.89
CA SER A 245 -7.45 20.16 21.59
C SER A 245 -7.74 18.99 20.65
N LEU A 246 -7.60 17.78 21.17
CA LEU A 246 -7.79 16.54 20.43
C LEU A 246 -8.84 15.68 21.13
N ASP A 247 -9.95 15.41 20.45
CA ASP A 247 -10.95 14.45 20.89
C ASP A 247 -10.63 13.09 20.26
N THR A 248 -10.32 12.09 21.09
CA THR A 248 -9.96 10.73 20.63
C THR A 248 -11.15 9.93 20.14
N SER A 249 -12.39 10.40 20.33
CA SER A 249 -13.60 9.71 19.88
C SER A 249 -13.92 9.90 18.40
N ARG A 250 -13.37 10.95 17.77
CA ARG A 250 -13.65 11.27 16.37
C ARG A 250 -12.47 12.01 15.71
N PRO A 251 -12.24 11.82 14.40
CA PRO A 251 -11.20 12.58 13.71
C PRO A 251 -11.48 14.09 13.77
N PRO A 252 -10.44 14.94 13.77
CA PRO A 252 -10.61 16.38 13.78
C PRO A 252 -11.37 16.87 12.53
N PRO A 253 -12.29 17.85 12.67
CA PRO A 253 -13.03 18.39 11.54
C PRO A 253 -12.09 19.09 10.56
N THR A 254 -12.37 18.94 9.26
CA THR A 254 -11.59 19.59 8.19
C THR A 254 -12.44 20.72 7.62
N VAL A 255 -12.01 21.96 7.86
CA VAL A 255 -12.77 23.18 7.46
C VAL A 255 -12.71 23.38 5.95
N GLU A 256 -11.55 23.13 5.35
CA GLU A 256 -11.31 23.20 3.91
C GLU A 256 -11.24 21.81 3.30
N PRO A 257 -11.64 21.62 2.03
CA PRO A 257 -11.56 20.31 1.38
C PRO A 257 -10.09 19.85 1.30
N PRO A 258 -9.76 18.64 1.80
CA PRO A 258 -8.39 18.17 1.87
C PRO A 258 -7.81 17.97 0.46
N ARG A 259 -6.53 18.33 0.30
CA ARG A 259 -5.75 18.12 -0.93
C ARG A 259 -5.49 16.62 -1.16
N ALA A 260 -5.05 16.27 -2.36
CA ALA A 260 -4.54 14.93 -2.65
C ALA A 260 -3.28 14.63 -1.82
N SER A 261 -3.00 13.34 -1.61
CA SER A 261 -1.80 12.91 -0.88
C SER A 261 -0.52 13.44 -1.53
N PRO A 262 0.41 14.05 -0.78
CA PRO A 262 1.71 14.47 -1.31
C PRO A 262 2.58 13.30 -1.78
N PHE A 263 2.31 12.10 -1.26
CA PHE A 263 3.18 10.94 -1.43
C PHE A 263 2.91 10.16 -2.72
N THR A 264 1.81 10.45 -3.41
CA THR A 264 1.54 9.94 -4.75
C THR A 264 2.33 10.76 -5.77
N ARG A 265 3.42 10.21 -6.30
CA ARG A 265 4.30 10.95 -7.23
C ARG A 265 3.60 11.22 -8.57
N ALA A 266 3.54 12.50 -8.97
CA ALA A 266 3.61 12.88 -10.37
C ALA A 266 5.06 12.68 -10.83
N SER A 267 5.32 11.88 -11.87
CA SER A 267 6.68 11.48 -12.24
C SER A 267 7.50 12.62 -12.88
N PRO A 268 8.76 12.85 -12.45
CA PRO A 268 9.82 13.19 -13.40
C PRO A 268 11.06 12.26 -13.27
N PRO A 269 11.88 12.13 -14.34
CA PRO A 269 12.72 10.96 -14.55
C PRO A 269 14.17 11.19 -14.11
N ARG A 270 14.82 10.16 -13.53
CA ARG A 270 16.24 9.85 -13.81
C ARG A 270 16.74 8.55 -13.16
N LYS A 271 16.98 7.57 -14.04
CA LYS A 271 18.21 6.78 -14.26
C LYS A 271 19.16 6.51 -13.07
N ARG A 272 19.29 5.24 -12.68
CA ARG A 272 20.51 4.57 -12.15
C ARG A 272 20.49 3.10 -12.60
N GLN A 273 21.51 2.59 -13.28
CA GLN A 273 22.78 2.00 -12.80
C GLN A 273 22.57 0.63 -12.12
N ASN A 274 22.88 -0.44 -12.87
CA ASN A 274 22.86 -1.84 -12.44
C ASN A 274 24.02 -2.16 -11.48
N MET A 275 23.74 -3.03 -10.51
CA MET A 275 24.71 -3.95 -9.93
C MET A 275 24.17 -5.38 -10.04
N ASP A 276 25.00 -6.27 -10.57
CA ASP A 276 24.78 -7.71 -10.70
C ASP A 276 24.64 -8.40 -9.34
N ASP A 277 23.68 -9.31 -9.24
CA ASP A 277 23.60 -10.32 -8.19
C ASP A 277 24.09 -11.65 -8.74
N SER A 278 25.11 -12.21 -8.10
CA SER A 278 25.48 -13.61 -8.22
C SER A 278 25.51 -14.25 -6.85
N GLU A 279 24.81 -15.39 -6.76
CA GLU A 279 25.16 -16.59 -5.98
C GLU A 279 24.28 -16.97 -4.77
N GLN A 280 23.56 -18.08 -5.01
CA GLN A 280 23.65 -19.36 -4.29
C GLN A 280 22.56 -19.77 -3.28
N TYR A 281 21.85 -20.80 -3.73
CA TYR A 281 20.92 -21.71 -3.05
C TYR A 281 21.65 -22.80 -2.25
N SER A 282 21.12 -23.19 -1.09
CA SER A 282 21.10 -24.57 -0.50
C SER A 282 20.30 -24.49 0.81
N ARG A 283 19.14 -25.12 1.07
CA ARG A 283 18.59 -26.49 0.97
C ARG A 283 19.22 -27.54 1.93
N TYR A 284 18.47 -27.79 3.03
CA TYR A 284 18.29 -29.00 3.88
C TYR A 284 18.72 -28.91 5.37
N ALA A 285 17.72 -28.93 6.27
CA ALA A 285 17.74 -29.69 7.53
C ALA A 285 16.32 -29.84 8.15
N THR A 286 15.87 -31.07 8.04
CA THR A 286 14.67 -31.79 8.50
C THR A 286 14.40 -31.79 10.04
N THR A 287 13.11 -31.92 10.38
CA THR A 287 12.46 -32.54 11.59
C THR A 287 12.44 -31.87 12.98
N GLY A 288 11.21 -31.52 13.43
CA GLY A 288 10.46 -32.28 14.46
C GLY A 288 10.37 -31.72 15.89
N TYR A 289 9.20 -31.20 16.30
CA TYR A 289 8.33 -31.68 17.40
C TYR A 289 7.24 -30.65 17.78
N GLU A 290 5.99 -31.13 17.88
CA GLU A 290 4.79 -30.37 18.21
C GLU A 290 4.66 -30.01 19.70
N GLY A 291 4.03 -28.86 19.97
CA GLY A 291 3.67 -28.42 21.32
C GLY A 291 2.58 -27.34 21.36
N ARG A 292 1.32 -27.79 21.28
CA ARG A 292 0.08 -27.30 21.96
C ARG A 292 -0.34 -25.81 21.89
N GLN A 293 -1.50 -25.65 21.25
CA GLN A 293 -2.71 -24.91 21.70
C GLN A 293 -2.60 -23.43 22.12
N SER A 294 -3.14 -22.56 21.26
CA SER A 294 -3.84 -21.35 21.68
C SER A 294 -5.13 -21.18 20.89
N LYS A 295 -6.24 -21.03 21.63
CA LYS A 295 -7.61 -20.91 21.15
C LYS A 295 -7.87 -19.50 20.61
N ARG A 296 -8.56 -19.45 19.46
CA ARG A 296 -9.53 -18.41 19.03
C ARG A 296 -9.14 -16.94 19.31
N ALA A 297 -8.53 -16.31 18.31
CA ALA A 297 -8.76 -14.89 18.04
C ALA A 297 -9.47 -14.76 16.68
N ARG A 298 -10.74 -14.35 16.71
CA ARG A 298 -11.49 -13.97 15.51
C ARG A 298 -10.94 -12.63 15.00
N ARG A 299 -10.48 -12.66 13.75
CA ARG A 299 -10.55 -11.62 12.70
C ARG A 299 -10.65 -10.16 13.16
N ASP A 300 -9.54 -9.45 12.98
CA ASP A 300 -9.46 -8.30 12.07
C ASP A 300 -8.05 -8.25 11.49
N ARG A 301 -7.84 -8.97 10.37
CA ARG A 301 -6.63 -8.83 9.56
C ARG A 301 -6.84 -7.62 8.66
N VAL A 302 -6.38 -6.45 9.09
CA VAL A 302 -6.04 -5.37 8.15
C VAL A 302 -4.92 -5.94 7.28
N LYS A 303 -5.25 -6.33 6.05
CA LYS A 303 -4.33 -7.01 5.13
C LYS A 303 -3.18 -6.07 4.80
N ASP A 304 -1.96 -6.47 5.17
CA ASP A 304 -0.70 -5.86 4.75
C ASP A 304 -0.74 -5.65 3.22
N PRO A 305 -0.28 -4.52 2.66
CA PRO A 305 -0.01 -4.41 1.23
C PRO A 305 0.86 -5.54 0.65
N ASN A 306 1.63 -6.25 1.49
CA ASN A 306 2.36 -7.47 1.15
C ASN A 306 1.56 -8.78 1.24
N ASP A 307 0.32 -8.77 1.76
CA ASP A 307 -0.61 -9.92 1.84
C ASP A 307 -1.40 -10.05 0.53
N CYS A 308 -0.67 -10.14 -0.59
CA CYS A 308 -1.26 -10.42 -1.89
C CYS A 308 -1.13 -11.92 -2.20
N PHE A 309 -2.26 -12.64 -2.13
CA PHE A 309 -2.30 -14.08 -2.36
C PHE A 309 -2.00 -14.49 -3.80
N MET A 310 -1.97 -13.53 -4.74
CA MET A 310 -1.70 -13.74 -6.16
C MET A 310 -0.20 -13.65 -6.49
N CYS A 311 0.65 -13.18 -5.56
CA CYS A 311 2.07 -13.00 -5.82
C CYS A 311 2.86 -14.23 -5.38
N LEU A 312 3.57 -14.91 -6.28
CA LEU A 312 4.36 -16.10 -5.93
C LEU A 312 5.44 -15.87 -4.87
N ASN A 313 5.97 -14.64 -4.80
CA ASN A 313 7.09 -14.28 -3.92
C ASN A 313 6.67 -13.75 -2.53
N LYS A 314 5.39 -13.88 -2.14
CA LYS A 314 4.87 -13.29 -0.90
C LYS A 314 4.40 -14.34 0.12
N PRO A 315 4.61 -14.11 1.44
CA PRO A 315 4.10 -15.02 2.47
C PRO A 315 2.57 -14.94 2.54
N GLY A 316 1.86 -15.91 1.95
CA GLY A 316 0.40 -15.91 1.84
C GLY A 316 -0.14 -16.34 0.48
N THR A 317 0.74 -16.61 -0.49
CA THR A 317 0.37 -17.13 -1.81
C THR A 317 -0.39 -18.44 -1.70
N LYS A 318 -1.51 -18.53 -2.43
CA LYS A 318 -2.25 -19.79 -2.60
C LYS A 318 -1.67 -20.58 -3.77
N THR A 319 -0.49 -21.17 -3.56
CA THR A 319 0.23 -21.92 -4.62
C THR A 319 -0.57 -23.09 -5.18
N HIS A 320 -1.50 -23.65 -4.41
CA HIS A 320 -2.39 -24.73 -4.86
C HIS A 320 -3.37 -24.31 -5.97
N LEU A 321 -3.61 -23.00 -6.14
CA LEU A 321 -4.41 -22.46 -7.25
C LEU A 321 -3.62 -22.37 -8.57
N VAL A 322 -2.30 -22.47 -8.53
CA VAL A 322 -1.45 -22.33 -9.73
C VAL A 322 -1.61 -23.57 -10.62
N VAL A 323 -1.86 -23.32 -11.90
CA VAL A 323 -2.08 -24.34 -12.93
C VAL A 323 -0.91 -24.42 -13.90
N SER A 324 -0.43 -23.28 -14.39
CA SER A 324 0.67 -23.18 -15.35
C SER A 324 1.56 -21.98 -15.05
N LEU A 325 2.85 -22.09 -15.31
CA LEU A 325 3.87 -21.05 -15.05
C LEU A 325 4.60 -20.76 -16.37
N GLY A 326 4.44 -19.54 -16.88
CA GLY A 326 5.26 -18.99 -17.97
C GLY A 326 6.50 -18.27 -17.45
N GLU A 327 7.17 -17.54 -18.34
CA GLU A 327 8.35 -16.72 -18.05
C GLU A 327 7.98 -15.38 -17.38
N GLU A 328 6.90 -14.74 -17.82
CA GLU A 328 6.46 -13.42 -17.35
C GLU A 328 5.14 -13.45 -16.56
N SER A 329 4.38 -14.54 -16.70
CA SER A 329 3.02 -14.67 -16.19
C SER A 329 2.66 -16.11 -15.86
N MET A 330 1.57 -16.28 -15.12
CA MET A 330 1.05 -17.60 -14.73
C MET A 330 -0.46 -17.69 -14.90
N VAL A 331 -0.95 -18.93 -15.01
CA VAL A 331 -2.37 -19.26 -15.01
C VAL A 331 -2.76 -19.83 -13.66
N THR A 332 -3.83 -19.32 -13.08
CA THR A 332 -4.37 -19.81 -11.81
C THR A 332 -5.88 -20.05 -11.88
N ALA A 333 -6.35 -21.04 -11.12
CA ALA A 333 -7.77 -21.13 -10.79
C ALA A 333 -8.20 -19.91 -9.95
N SER A 334 -9.48 -19.54 -10.07
CA SER A 334 -10.00 -18.37 -9.37
C SER A 334 -10.43 -18.71 -7.95
N ARG A 335 -9.96 -17.94 -6.96
CA ARG A 335 -10.58 -17.98 -5.63
C ARG A 335 -11.98 -17.36 -5.69
N GLY A 336 -12.99 -18.15 -5.33
CA GLY A 336 -14.39 -17.71 -5.40
C GLY A 336 -14.83 -17.49 -6.85
N PRO A 337 -14.80 -18.53 -7.71
CA PRO A 337 -15.18 -18.41 -9.10
C PRO A 337 -16.64 -17.93 -9.22
N LEU A 338 -16.91 -17.13 -10.25
CA LEU A 338 -18.26 -16.63 -10.48
C LEU A 338 -19.21 -17.79 -10.80
N PRO A 339 -18.92 -18.68 -11.77
CA PRO A 339 -19.70 -19.88 -12.01
C PRO A 339 -19.56 -20.90 -10.89
N LEU A 340 -20.50 -21.82 -10.83
CA LEU A 340 -20.41 -23.04 -10.04
C LEU A 340 -19.81 -24.16 -10.91
N PRO A 341 -19.26 -25.23 -10.29
CA PRO A 341 -18.79 -26.40 -11.04
C PRO A 341 -19.88 -27.01 -11.95
N SER A 342 -21.16 -26.85 -11.59
CA SER A 342 -22.29 -27.32 -12.39
C SER A 342 -22.73 -26.36 -13.51
N THR A 343 -22.18 -25.15 -13.59
CA THR A 343 -22.59 -24.14 -14.59
C THR A 343 -22.17 -24.53 -16.00
N PHE A 344 -20.97 -25.11 -16.15
CA PHE A 344 -20.40 -25.53 -17.42
C PHE A 344 -19.98 -27.01 -17.32
N PRO A 345 -20.90 -27.97 -17.45
CA PRO A 345 -20.60 -29.39 -17.28
C PRO A 345 -19.64 -29.97 -18.33
N GLN A 346 -19.35 -29.21 -19.39
CA GLN A 346 -18.37 -29.58 -20.42
C GLN A 346 -16.91 -29.38 -19.96
N LEU A 347 -16.70 -28.63 -18.87
CA LEU A 347 -15.37 -28.36 -18.30
C LEU A 347 -15.23 -29.12 -16.99
N SER A 348 -14.02 -29.59 -16.71
CA SER A 348 -13.65 -30.23 -15.45
C SER A 348 -13.43 -29.20 -14.33
N SER A 349 -13.35 -27.91 -14.69
CA SER A 349 -13.29 -26.76 -13.79
C SER A 349 -14.53 -25.86 -13.91
N THR A 350 -14.62 -24.84 -13.04
CA THR A 350 -15.66 -23.81 -13.08
C THR A 350 -15.62 -22.92 -14.33
N GLY A 351 -14.56 -23.00 -15.14
CA GLY A 351 -14.37 -22.16 -16.32
C GLY A 351 -14.09 -20.69 -15.98
N HIS A 352 -13.66 -20.37 -14.76
CA HIS A 352 -13.21 -19.03 -14.37
C HIS A 352 -11.74 -19.03 -13.98
N VAL A 353 -10.91 -18.45 -14.84
CA VAL A 353 -9.46 -18.54 -14.80
C VAL A 353 -8.85 -17.15 -14.66
N MET A 354 -7.70 -17.05 -13.99
CA MET A 354 -6.92 -15.82 -13.92
C MET A 354 -5.59 -16.01 -14.63
N ILE A 355 -5.19 -15.02 -15.43
CA ILE A 355 -3.83 -14.89 -15.96
C ILE A 355 -3.18 -13.74 -15.20
N VAL A 356 -2.06 -14.01 -14.54
CA VAL A 356 -1.46 -13.16 -13.53
C VAL A 356 0.01 -12.93 -13.90
N PRO A 357 0.44 -11.70 -14.24
CA PRO A 357 1.85 -11.41 -14.44
C PRO A 357 2.63 -11.55 -13.14
N TYR A 358 3.92 -11.89 -13.19
CA TYR A 358 4.76 -11.90 -12.00
C TYR A 358 5.08 -10.49 -11.50
N TYR A 359 5.04 -9.51 -12.40
CA TYR A 359 5.26 -8.12 -12.06
C TYR A 359 4.11 -7.58 -11.20
N HIS A 360 4.44 -7.14 -9.99
CA HIS A 360 3.46 -6.55 -9.09
C HIS A 360 3.13 -5.13 -9.55
N ALA A 361 1.87 -4.80 -9.78
CA ALA A 361 1.47 -3.45 -10.22
C ALA A 361 1.90 -2.35 -9.22
N ALA A 362 2.00 -2.66 -7.93
CA ALA A 362 2.58 -1.73 -6.94
C ALA A 362 4.10 -1.55 -7.04
N ASP A 363 4.82 -2.47 -7.69
CA ASP A 363 6.26 -2.33 -7.93
C ASP A 363 6.55 -1.25 -8.99
N GLU A 364 5.60 -0.90 -9.88
CA GLU A 364 5.76 0.23 -10.81
C GLU A 364 5.87 1.56 -10.06
N MET A 365 5.18 1.66 -8.92
CA MET A 365 5.28 2.82 -8.04
C MET A 365 6.61 2.86 -7.27
N ALA A 366 7.25 1.72 -7.04
CA ALA A 366 8.48 1.58 -6.26
C ALA A 366 9.77 1.59 -7.11
N GLN A 367 9.73 1.01 -8.30
CA GLN A 367 10.89 0.70 -9.16
C GLN A 367 10.92 1.55 -10.45
N GLY A 368 9.84 2.27 -10.76
CA GLY A 368 9.73 3.12 -11.96
C GLY A 368 8.96 2.47 -13.11
N LYS A 369 8.71 3.25 -14.18
CA LYS A 369 7.93 2.80 -15.34
C LYS A 369 8.70 1.73 -16.12
N ARG A 370 8.02 0.63 -16.43
CA ARG A 370 8.54 -0.46 -17.26
C ARG A 370 8.90 0.02 -18.67
N SER A 371 9.91 -0.60 -19.27
CA SER A 371 10.25 -0.39 -20.67
C SER A 371 9.11 -0.87 -21.58
N ALA A 372 9.04 -0.32 -22.80
CA ALA A 372 8.03 -0.76 -23.77
C ALA A 372 8.25 -2.24 -24.19
N GLU A 373 9.49 -2.71 -24.14
CA GLU A 373 9.88 -4.08 -24.45
C GLU A 373 9.37 -5.04 -23.37
N GLU A 374 9.61 -4.77 -22.08
CA GLU A 374 9.10 -5.59 -20.97
C GLU A 374 7.56 -5.67 -20.98
N LEU A 375 6.89 -4.53 -21.18
CA LEU A 375 5.43 -4.49 -21.32
C LEU A 375 4.94 -5.32 -22.51
N SER A 376 5.68 -5.29 -23.62
CA SER A 376 5.35 -6.08 -24.80
C SER A 376 5.57 -7.58 -24.56
N THR A 377 6.66 -7.97 -23.90
CA THR A 377 6.96 -9.38 -23.61
C THR A 377 5.91 -9.97 -22.68
N GLU A 378 5.60 -9.30 -21.57
CA GLU A 378 4.53 -9.70 -20.63
C GLU A 378 3.19 -9.81 -21.35
N PHE A 379 2.79 -8.79 -22.10
CA PHE A 379 1.52 -8.80 -22.82
C PHE A 379 1.45 -9.94 -23.84
N ASN A 380 2.54 -10.18 -24.58
CA ASN A 380 2.59 -11.23 -25.58
C ASN A 380 2.41 -12.61 -24.94
N GLU A 381 3.04 -12.86 -23.78
CA GLU A 381 2.87 -14.13 -23.07
C GLU A 381 1.46 -14.27 -22.47
N MET A 382 0.95 -13.24 -21.80
CA MET A 382 -0.42 -13.24 -21.28
C MET A 382 -1.44 -13.46 -22.41
N ASN A 383 -1.19 -12.89 -23.59
CA ASN A 383 -2.03 -13.09 -24.77
C ASN A 383 -1.96 -14.53 -25.32
N LYS A 384 -0.78 -15.17 -25.30
CA LYS A 384 -0.66 -16.60 -25.62
C LYS A 384 -1.49 -17.46 -24.66
N PHE A 385 -1.42 -17.20 -23.34
CA PHE A 385 -2.27 -17.89 -22.37
C PHE A 385 -3.75 -17.65 -22.62
N ARG A 386 -4.17 -16.40 -22.87
CA ARG A 386 -5.56 -16.05 -23.20
C ARG A 386 -6.07 -16.84 -24.40
N LYS A 387 -5.29 -16.91 -25.48
CA LYS A 387 -5.64 -17.67 -26.68
C LYS A 387 -5.75 -19.17 -26.38
N ALA A 388 -4.73 -19.76 -25.76
CA ALA A 388 -4.72 -21.17 -25.39
C ALA A 388 -5.92 -21.56 -24.50
N LEU A 389 -6.25 -20.74 -23.50
CA LEU A 389 -7.42 -20.95 -22.63
C LEU A 389 -8.75 -20.83 -23.39
N SER A 390 -8.84 -19.89 -24.34
CA SER A 390 -10.04 -19.73 -25.16
C SER A 390 -10.23 -20.94 -26.08
N GLU A 391 -9.15 -21.40 -26.71
CA GLU A 391 -9.13 -22.61 -27.53
C GLU A 391 -9.49 -23.86 -26.73
N MET A 392 -8.99 -23.98 -25.50
CA MET A 392 -9.34 -25.05 -24.56
C MET A 392 -10.84 -25.04 -24.29
N ILE A 393 -11.42 -23.89 -23.90
CA ILE A 393 -12.84 -23.75 -23.61
C ILE A 393 -13.68 -24.17 -24.83
N GLY A 394 -13.32 -23.71 -26.03
CA GLY A 394 -14.01 -24.09 -27.26
C GLY A 394 -13.91 -25.58 -27.54
N SER A 395 -12.70 -26.14 -27.49
CA SER A 395 -12.43 -27.55 -27.82
C SER A 395 -13.13 -28.51 -26.85
N LYS A 396 -12.96 -28.32 -25.54
CA LYS A 396 -13.58 -29.17 -24.50
C LYS A 396 -15.11 -29.09 -24.52
N SER A 397 -15.67 -27.95 -24.93
CA SER A 397 -17.12 -27.76 -25.05
C SER A 397 -17.71 -28.05 -26.43
N GLN A 398 -16.90 -28.50 -27.40
CA GLN A 398 -17.35 -28.70 -28.78
C GLN A 398 -18.04 -27.45 -29.38
N GLY A 399 -17.56 -26.26 -29.03
CA GLY A 399 -18.02 -24.97 -29.58
C GLY A 399 -19.31 -24.45 -28.95
N GLN A 400 -19.83 -25.15 -27.94
CA GLN A 400 -20.98 -24.69 -27.16
C GLN A 400 -20.61 -23.49 -26.27
N LEU A 401 -19.35 -23.42 -25.83
CA LEU A 401 -18.83 -22.30 -25.04
C LEU A 401 -17.87 -21.44 -25.86
N GLY A 402 -17.88 -20.14 -25.56
CA GLY A 402 -16.85 -19.19 -25.90
C GLY A 402 -16.21 -18.62 -24.64
N ALA A 403 -15.34 -17.64 -24.80
CA ALA A 403 -14.62 -17.01 -23.69
C ALA A 403 -14.82 -15.50 -23.69
N VAL A 404 -14.96 -14.94 -22.49
CA VAL A 404 -14.90 -13.50 -22.25
C VAL A 404 -13.71 -13.24 -21.35
N CYS A 405 -12.77 -12.42 -21.81
CA CYS A 405 -11.61 -12.01 -21.04
C CYS A 405 -11.73 -10.52 -20.73
N TRP A 406 -11.32 -10.05 -19.55
CA TRP A 406 -11.21 -8.62 -19.29
C TRP A 406 -10.01 -8.30 -18.41
N GLU A 407 -9.56 -7.05 -18.55
CA GLU A 407 -8.53 -6.47 -17.71
C GLU A 407 -8.97 -5.10 -17.20
N VAL A 408 -8.48 -4.78 -16.00
CA VAL A 408 -8.56 -3.46 -15.42
C VAL A 408 -7.13 -2.98 -15.28
N ASN A 409 -6.70 -2.09 -16.17
CA ASN A 409 -5.41 -1.43 -16.04
C ASN A 409 -5.65 -0.11 -15.32
N ARG A 410 -5.20 0.00 -14.06
CA ARG A 410 -5.42 1.19 -13.24
C ARG A 410 -4.23 1.48 -12.34
N THR A 411 -3.79 2.73 -12.35
CA THR A 411 -2.77 3.23 -11.43
C THR A 411 -3.21 3.00 -9.98
N GLY A 412 -2.31 2.39 -9.20
CA GLY A 412 -2.55 2.05 -7.80
C GLY A 412 -3.25 0.71 -7.56
N ILE A 413 -3.66 -0.03 -8.61
CA ILE A 413 -4.17 -1.39 -8.42
C ILE A 413 -3.10 -2.26 -7.76
N ARG A 414 -3.49 -3.08 -6.78
CA ARG A 414 -2.54 -3.91 -6.04
C ARG A 414 -1.87 -4.94 -6.95
N HIS A 415 -2.66 -5.62 -7.79
CA HIS A 415 -2.16 -6.62 -8.71
C HIS A 415 -2.94 -6.59 -10.03
N HIS A 416 -2.23 -6.44 -11.14
CA HIS A 416 -2.80 -6.56 -12.48
C HIS A 416 -3.10 -8.04 -12.76
N HIS A 417 -4.21 -8.33 -13.43
CA HIS A 417 -4.57 -9.69 -13.83
C HIS A 417 -5.63 -9.63 -14.92
N TRP A 418 -5.68 -10.65 -15.75
CA TRP A 418 -6.76 -10.87 -16.69
C TRP A 418 -7.66 -11.97 -16.15
N GLN A 419 -8.97 -11.75 -16.17
CA GLN A 419 -9.95 -12.79 -15.85
C GLN A 419 -10.50 -13.35 -17.15
N VAL A 420 -10.38 -14.66 -17.35
CA VAL A 420 -10.95 -15.39 -18.47
C VAL A 420 -12.12 -16.21 -17.94
N LEU A 421 -13.30 -16.01 -18.53
CA LEU A 421 -14.53 -16.64 -18.10
C LEU A 421 -15.20 -17.34 -19.29
N ALA A 422 -15.51 -18.62 -19.11
CA ALA A 422 -16.36 -19.35 -20.05
C ALA A 422 -17.78 -18.76 -20.08
N CYS A 423 -18.38 -18.75 -21.26
CA CYS A 423 -19.76 -18.32 -21.46
C CYS A 423 -20.38 -19.09 -22.61
N GLN A 424 -21.71 -19.18 -22.67
CA GLN A 424 -22.40 -19.75 -23.81
C GLN A 424 -21.99 -19.01 -25.10
N SER A 425 -21.70 -19.75 -26.18
CA SER A 425 -21.21 -19.15 -27.42
C SER A 425 -22.26 -18.29 -28.12
N GLU A 426 -23.54 -18.63 -27.95
CA GLU A 426 -24.66 -17.98 -28.62
C GLU A 426 -24.84 -16.48 -28.26
N PRO A 427 -24.82 -16.06 -26.98
CA PRO A 427 -24.76 -14.64 -26.61
C PRO A 427 -23.59 -13.86 -27.22
N ILE A 428 -22.41 -14.48 -27.35
CA ILE A 428 -21.23 -13.84 -27.95
C ILE A 428 -21.45 -13.64 -29.45
N LYS A 429 -21.92 -14.69 -30.16
CA LYS A 429 -22.22 -14.62 -31.60
C LYS A 429 -23.24 -13.53 -31.93
N LYS A 430 -24.25 -13.38 -31.07
CA LYS A 430 -25.31 -12.36 -31.20
C LYS A 430 -24.90 -10.96 -30.75
N GLY A 431 -23.68 -10.77 -30.24
CA GLY A 431 -23.20 -9.48 -29.74
C GLY A 431 -23.86 -9.03 -28.44
N LEU A 432 -24.54 -9.94 -27.72
CA LEU A 432 -25.26 -9.64 -26.48
C LEU A 432 -24.30 -9.34 -25.32
N VAL A 433 -23.12 -9.97 -25.32
CA VAL A 433 -22.08 -9.71 -24.31
C VAL A 433 -21.59 -8.27 -24.45
N GLU A 434 -21.21 -7.86 -25.67
CA GLU A 434 -20.76 -6.51 -25.95
C GLU A 434 -21.86 -5.47 -25.66
N ALA A 435 -23.11 -5.79 -25.98
CA ALA A 435 -24.26 -4.96 -25.64
C ALA A 435 -24.43 -4.81 -24.12
N ALA A 436 -24.28 -5.88 -23.34
CA ALA A 436 -24.38 -5.83 -21.89
C ALA A 436 -23.29 -4.95 -21.26
N PHE A 437 -22.05 -5.04 -21.76
CA PHE A 437 -20.98 -4.13 -21.36
C PHE A 437 -21.31 -2.67 -21.69
N LYS A 438 -21.84 -2.40 -22.90
CA LYS A 438 -22.23 -1.05 -23.34
C LYS A 438 -23.41 -0.46 -22.56
N VAL A 439 -24.35 -1.28 -22.09
CA VAL A 439 -25.46 -0.82 -21.23
C VAL A 439 -24.95 -0.60 -19.80
N SER A 440 -24.13 -1.51 -19.28
CA SER A 440 -23.60 -1.39 -17.92
C SER A 440 -22.70 -0.17 -17.77
N ARG A 441 -21.83 0.12 -18.77
CA ARG A 441 -20.99 1.33 -18.74
C ARG A 441 -21.83 2.61 -18.72
N GLU A 442 -23.01 2.65 -19.36
CA GLU A 442 -23.93 3.80 -19.30
C GLU A 442 -24.51 3.99 -17.90
N LYS A 443 -24.95 2.89 -17.26
CA LYS A 443 -25.44 2.91 -15.88
C LYS A 443 -24.40 3.46 -14.88
N HIS A 444 -23.12 3.20 -15.14
CA HIS A 444 -22.02 3.67 -14.32
C HIS A 444 -21.40 5.00 -14.79
N GLU A 445 -21.95 5.62 -15.85
CA GLU A 445 -21.45 6.87 -16.44
C GLU A 445 -19.98 6.78 -16.89
N TYR A 446 -19.53 5.60 -17.32
CA TYR A 446 -18.21 5.40 -17.88
C TYR A 446 -18.14 5.81 -19.36
N PRO A 447 -16.93 6.16 -19.87
CA PRO A 447 -16.73 6.54 -21.26
C PRO A 447 -17.18 5.44 -22.25
N ALA A 448 -17.47 5.87 -23.47
CA ALA A 448 -17.91 4.95 -24.52
C ALA A 448 -16.78 3.99 -24.93
N PHE A 449 -17.16 2.76 -25.27
CA PHE A 449 -16.22 1.77 -25.78
C PHE A 449 -15.70 2.14 -27.18
N GLU A 450 -14.40 1.99 -27.37
CA GLU A 450 -13.68 2.03 -28.63
C GLU A 450 -13.22 0.62 -29.01
N SER A 451 -13.31 0.26 -30.28
CA SER A 451 -12.76 -1.00 -30.79
C SER A 451 -11.23 -0.93 -30.82
N CYS A 452 -10.57 -2.04 -30.51
CA CYS A 452 -9.11 -2.14 -30.57
C CYS A 452 -8.66 -3.52 -31.06
N GLU A 453 -7.44 -3.58 -31.60
CA GLU A 453 -6.84 -4.82 -32.09
C GLU A 453 -6.55 -5.80 -30.94
N PRO A 454 -7.14 -7.01 -30.94
CA PRO A 454 -7.05 -7.95 -29.82
C PRO A 454 -5.62 -8.29 -29.38
N ASP A 455 -4.72 -8.44 -30.35
CA ASP A 455 -3.34 -8.92 -30.15
C ASP A 455 -2.33 -7.77 -30.08
N SER A 456 -2.80 -6.54 -29.98
CA SER A 456 -1.95 -5.36 -29.80
C SER A 456 -2.09 -4.78 -28.41
N LEU A 457 -0.97 -4.28 -27.89
CA LEU A 457 -0.97 -3.37 -26.75
C LEU A 457 -1.75 -2.11 -27.10
N LEU A 458 -2.51 -1.59 -26.12
CA LEU A 458 -3.16 -0.30 -26.29
C LEU A 458 -2.09 0.82 -26.28
N PRO A 459 -2.18 1.80 -27.20
CA PRO A 459 -1.21 2.90 -27.28
C PRO A 459 -1.32 3.90 -26.12
N VAL A 460 -2.23 3.66 -25.17
CA VAL A 460 -2.58 4.57 -24.08
C VAL A 460 -1.87 4.13 -22.80
N ARG A 461 -0.93 4.95 -22.31
CA ARG A 461 -0.31 4.81 -20.97
C ARG A 461 -1.21 5.35 -19.83
N ALA A 462 -2.52 5.41 -20.04
CA ALA A 462 -3.50 5.87 -19.07
C ALA A 462 -4.28 4.66 -18.53
N ASP A 463 -4.96 4.84 -17.41
CA ASP A 463 -5.85 3.82 -16.87
C ASP A 463 -6.93 3.48 -17.92
N TYR A 464 -7.36 2.23 -18.01
CA TYR A 464 -8.41 1.78 -18.92
C TYR A 464 -9.08 0.49 -18.43
N PHE A 465 -10.28 0.24 -18.97
CA PHE A 465 -10.92 -1.07 -18.92
C PHE A 465 -10.95 -1.66 -20.32
N ARG A 466 -10.54 -2.92 -20.47
CA ARG A 466 -10.56 -3.63 -21.75
C ARG A 466 -11.22 -4.99 -21.60
N VAL A 467 -12.00 -5.37 -22.61
CA VAL A 467 -12.67 -6.66 -22.71
C VAL A 467 -12.40 -7.28 -24.08
N TRP A 468 -12.26 -8.60 -24.08
CA TRP A 468 -12.18 -9.45 -25.26
C TRP A 468 -13.32 -10.45 -25.24
N THR A 469 -13.89 -10.70 -26.42
CA THR A 469 -14.80 -11.82 -26.64
C THR A 469 -14.17 -12.76 -27.66
N TRP A 470 -14.25 -14.06 -27.38
CA TRP A 470 -13.79 -15.10 -28.28
C TRP A 470 -14.88 -16.14 -28.50
N VAL A 471 -15.06 -16.55 -29.75
CA VAL A 471 -15.94 -17.65 -30.12
C VAL A 471 -15.38 -18.39 -31.32
N SER A 472 -15.56 -19.71 -31.35
CA SER A 472 -15.22 -20.55 -32.49
C SER A 472 -16.43 -20.80 -33.39
N ASP A 473 -16.16 -21.00 -34.68
CA ASP A 473 -17.15 -21.58 -35.59
C ASP A 473 -17.17 -23.11 -35.40
N PRO A 474 -18.36 -23.73 -35.20
CA PRO A 474 -18.49 -25.18 -35.15
C PRO A 474 -17.89 -25.91 -36.37
N VAL A 475 -17.87 -25.28 -37.54
CA VAL A 475 -17.28 -25.84 -38.76
C VAL A 475 -15.76 -25.86 -38.67
N GLU A 476 -15.12 -24.75 -38.30
CA GLU A 476 -13.67 -24.67 -38.09
C GLU A 476 -13.20 -25.66 -37.00
N MET A 477 -14.03 -25.88 -35.98
CA MET A 477 -13.74 -26.86 -34.93
C MET A 477 -13.83 -28.31 -35.41
N ALA A 478 -14.81 -28.64 -36.25
CA ALA A 478 -14.93 -29.97 -36.83
C ALA A 478 -13.70 -30.30 -37.69
N ASP A 479 -13.18 -29.33 -38.43
CA ASP A 479 -11.97 -29.47 -39.25
C ASP A 479 -10.71 -29.67 -38.38
N ARG A 480 -10.62 -29.02 -37.21
CA ARG A 480 -9.53 -29.22 -36.23
C ARG A 480 -9.56 -30.61 -35.62
N THR A 481 -10.74 -31.07 -35.19
CA THR A 481 -10.92 -32.41 -34.59
C THR A 481 -10.55 -33.53 -35.56
N ASN A 482 -10.63 -33.27 -36.88
CA ASN A 482 -10.25 -34.18 -37.95
C ASN A 482 -8.78 -34.04 -38.41
N GLY A 483 -7.94 -33.28 -37.69
CA GLY A 483 -6.49 -33.21 -37.92
C GLY A 483 -6.04 -32.39 -39.13
N SER A 484 -6.87 -31.47 -39.64
CA SER A 484 -6.62 -30.80 -40.93
C SER A 484 -6.01 -29.39 -40.86
N SER A 485 -5.68 -28.82 -39.69
CA SER A 485 -4.97 -27.53 -39.65
C SER A 485 -4.25 -27.21 -38.33
N ASP A 486 -2.98 -26.78 -38.42
CA ASP A 486 -2.17 -26.17 -37.35
C ASP A 486 -2.45 -24.66 -37.15
N LYS A 487 -3.56 -24.13 -37.66
CA LYS A 487 -3.88 -22.69 -37.57
C LYS A 487 -4.66 -22.37 -36.29
N GLU A 488 -4.39 -21.20 -35.70
CA GLU A 488 -5.28 -20.58 -34.69
C GLU A 488 -6.71 -20.56 -35.26
N PHE A 489 -7.70 -20.93 -34.44
CA PHE A 489 -9.11 -21.00 -34.84
C PHE A 489 -10.00 -20.17 -33.90
N GLY A 490 -11.15 -19.74 -34.43
CA GLY A 490 -12.05 -18.84 -33.73
C GLY A 490 -11.69 -17.36 -33.84
N VAL A 491 -12.67 -16.52 -33.52
CA VAL A 491 -12.65 -15.07 -33.76
C VAL A 491 -12.57 -14.35 -32.42
N THR A 492 -11.52 -13.54 -32.25
CA THR A 492 -11.42 -12.61 -31.10
C THR A 492 -11.86 -11.21 -31.52
N LYS A 493 -12.68 -10.55 -30.70
CA LYS A 493 -12.93 -9.10 -30.76
C LYS A 493 -12.47 -8.45 -29.47
N SER A 494 -12.08 -7.17 -29.53
CA SER A 494 -11.73 -6.41 -28.34
C SER A 494 -12.28 -5.00 -28.39
N MET A 495 -12.67 -4.50 -27.23
CA MET A 495 -13.04 -3.11 -27.03
C MET A 495 -12.57 -2.63 -25.67
N TYR A 496 -12.28 -1.34 -25.58
CA TYR A 496 -11.78 -0.71 -24.35
C TYR A 496 -12.38 0.67 -24.18
N PHE A 497 -12.27 1.24 -22.99
CA PHE A 497 -12.43 2.67 -22.80
C PHE A 497 -11.36 3.20 -21.83
N PRO A 498 -10.86 4.42 -22.03
CA PRO A 498 -9.95 5.06 -21.10
C PRO A 498 -10.68 5.39 -19.79
N LEU A 499 -9.97 5.27 -18.68
CA LEU A 499 -10.41 5.68 -17.35
C LEU A 499 -9.68 6.97 -16.96
N PRO A 500 -10.38 8.10 -16.83
CA PRO A 500 -9.83 9.31 -16.24
C PRO A 500 -9.33 9.03 -14.81
N SER A 501 -8.19 9.60 -14.43
CA SER A 501 -7.53 9.34 -13.15
C SER A 501 -8.39 9.70 -11.93
N ASP A 502 -9.33 10.63 -12.09
CA ASP A 502 -10.27 11.12 -11.08
C ASP A 502 -11.61 10.37 -11.06
N GLN A 503 -11.91 9.55 -12.08
CA GLN A 503 -13.16 8.81 -12.16
C GLN A 503 -13.18 7.62 -11.18
N LYS A 504 -14.21 7.53 -10.35
CA LYS A 504 -14.47 6.32 -9.56
C LYS A 504 -14.79 5.18 -10.52
N PHE A 505 -14.22 4.01 -10.30
CA PHE A 505 -14.44 2.83 -11.14
C PHE A 505 -14.63 1.59 -10.27
N ASN A 506 -15.68 0.83 -10.55
CA ASN A 506 -15.92 -0.47 -9.94
C ASN A 506 -14.92 -1.48 -10.50
N ILE A 507 -13.94 -1.91 -9.70
CA ILE A 507 -12.94 -2.91 -10.11
C ILE A 507 -13.55 -4.27 -10.44
N TRP A 508 -14.78 -4.54 -9.99
CA TRP A 508 -15.53 -5.75 -10.33
C TRP A 508 -16.44 -5.55 -11.54
N PHE A 509 -16.33 -4.45 -12.29
CA PHE A 509 -17.21 -4.14 -13.43
C PHE A 509 -17.35 -5.30 -14.42
N GLY A 510 -16.23 -5.90 -14.86
CA GLY A 510 -16.26 -7.07 -15.74
C GLY A 510 -17.03 -8.25 -15.14
N ARG A 511 -16.78 -8.55 -13.86
CA ARG A 511 -17.45 -9.61 -13.12
C ARG A 511 -18.93 -9.32 -12.89
N GLU A 512 -19.32 -8.07 -12.60
CA GLU A 512 -20.70 -7.63 -12.42
C GLU A 512 -21.52 -7.81 -13.71
N VAL A 513 -20.96 -7.40 -14.85
CA VAL A 513 -21.62 -7.59 -16.16
C VAL A 513 -21.82 -9.08 -16.45
N MET A 514 -20.77 -9.89 -16.25
CA MET A 514 -20.86 -11.33 -16.48
C MET A 514 -21.79 -12.02 -15.48
N ALA A 515 -21.87 -11.56 -14.24
CA ALA A 515 -22.81 -12.08 -13.25
C ALA A 515 -24.26 -11.86 -13.68
N GLY A 516 -24.60 -10.69 -14.23
CA GLY A 516 -25.93 -10.44 -14.79
C GLY A 516 -26.24 -11.35 -15.99
N LEU A 517 -25.28 -11.53 -16.90
CA LEU A 517 -25.45 -12.43 -18.06
C LEU A 517 -25.66 -13.90 -17.65
N LEU A 518 -24.96 -14.35 -16.61
CA LEU A 518 -25.06 -15.72 -16.09
C LEU A 518 -26.18 -15.92 -15.06
N LYS A 519 -26.89 -14.86 -14.66
CA LYS A 519 -27.90 -14.86 -13.57
C LYS A 519 -27.31 -15.30 -12.22
N LEU A 520 -26.12 -14.78 -11.90
CA LEU A 520 -25.33 -15.06 -10.71
C LEU A 520 -25.00 -13.76 -9.94
N GLU A 521 -25.92 -12.80 -9.92
CA GLU A 521 -25.74 -11.46 -9.32
C GLU A 521 -25.41 -11.52 -7.82
N ASN A 522 -25.85 -12.57 -7.12
CA ASN A 522 -25.51 -12.84 -5.73
C ASN A 522 -24.07 -13.33 -5.50
N ARG A 523 -23.29 -13.55 -6.57
CA ARG A 523 -21.91 -14.07 -6.54
C ARG A 523 -20.87 -13.07 -7.08
N VAL A 524 -21.25 -11.79 -7.23
CA VAL A 524 -20.33 -10.74 -7.69
C VAL A 524 -19.15 -10.57 -6.74
N ASN A 525 -19.38 -10.52 -5.43
CA ASN A 525 -18.30 -10.50 -4.44
C ASN A 525 -17.66 -11.90 -4.35
N TRP A 526 -16.41 -12.01 -4.78
CA TRP A 526 -15.68 -13.29 -4.80
C TRP A 526 -15.53 -13.90 -3.39
N MET A 527 -15.47 -13.06 -2.34
CA MET A 527 -15.39 -13.53 -0.95
C MET A 527 -16.65 -14.27 -0.51
N ASP A 528 -17.80 -13.90 -1.09
CA ASP A 528 -19.08 -14.55 -0.82
C ASP A 528 -19.36 -15.74 -1.76
N ALA A 529 -18.57 -15.85 -2.84
CA ALA A 529 -18.68 -16.85 -3.90
C ALA A 529 -17.74 -18.06 -3.73
N LEU A 530 -17.20 -18.31 -2.54
CA LEU A 530 -16.41 -19.52 -2.26
C LEU A 530 -17.21 -20.79 -2.62
N LEU A 531 -16.53 -21.79 -3.20
CA LEU A 531 -17.14 -23.05 -3.63
C LEU A 531 -17.72 -23.85 -2.47
N ARG A 532 -17.03 -23.85 -1.32
CA ARG A 532 -17.49 -24.47 -0.07
C ARG A 532 -17.31 -23.50 1.10
N LYS A 533 -18.27 -23.49 2.04
CA LYS A 533 -18.30 -22.60 3.22
C LYS A 533 -18.18 -23.35 4.55
N ASP A 534 -17.97 -24.66 4.50
CA ASP A 534 -17.86 -25.57 5.64
C ASP A 534 -16.44 -25.68 6.21
N GLY A 535 -15.50 -24.88 5.70
CA GLY A 535 -14.08 -24.92 6.07
C GLY A 535 -13.22 -25.82 5.18
N SER A 536 -13.80 -26.52 4.19
CA SER A 536 -13.08 -27.29 3.17
C SER A 536 -12.77 -26.47 1.90
N GLU A 537 -12.63 -25.16 2.05
CA GLU A 537 -12.43 -24.21 0.94
C GLU A 537 -11.18 -24.51 0.10
N GLN A 538 -10.07 -24.88 0.75
CA GLN A 538 -8.82 -25.20 0.06
C GLN A 538 -8.96 -26.47 -0.78
N LEU A 539 -9.66 -27.50 -0.28
CA LEU A 539 -9.90 -28.73 -1.04
C LEU A 539 -10.72 -28.46 -2.30
N ALA A 540 -11.76 -27.62 -2.20
CA ALA A 540 -12.54 -27.23 -3.37
C ALA A 540 -11.74 -26.39 -4.37
N GLU A 541 -10.85 -25.53 -3.89
CA GLU A 541 -9.91 -24.78 -4.72
C GLU A 541 -8.89 -25.71 -5.41
N GLU A 542 -8.40 -26.74 -4.73
CA GLU A 542 -7.50 -27.77 -5.27
C GLU A 542 -8.19 -28.64 -6.33
N GLU A 543 -9.43 -29.07 -6.10
CA GLU A 543 -10.24 -29.81 -7.07
C GLU A 543 -10.49 -29.00 -8.34
N ASP A 544 -10.86 -27.71 -8.21
CA ASP A 544 -11.08 -26.83 -9.37
C ASP A 544 -9.79 -26.56 -10.15
N ALA A 545 -8.67 -26.33 -9.43
CA ALA A 545 -7.36 -26.17 -10.05
C ALA A 545 -6.87 -27.45 -10.75
N GLN A 546 -7.18 -28.62 -10.19
CA GLN A 546 -6.85 -29.91 -10.80
C GLN A 546 -7.68 -30.14 -12.07
N GLY A 547 -8.99 -29.90 -12.04
CA GLY A 547 -9.83 -29.98 -13.24
C GLY A 547 -9.36 -29.01 -14.33
N LEU A 548 -8.91 -27.81 -13.95
CA LEU A 548 -8.35 -26.86 -14.91
C LEU A 548 -7.00 -27.35 -15.50
N ARG A 549 -6.12 -27.98 -14.70
CA ARG A 549 -4.89 -28.61 -15.22
C ARG A 549 -5.21 -29.70 -16.25
N GLU A 550 -6.14 -30.59 -15.93
CA GLU A 550 -6.55 -31.69 -16.81
C GLU A 550 -7.15 -31.18 -18.13
N ASP A 551 -7.97 -30.13 -18.06
CA ASP A 551 -8.53 -29.52 -19.26
C ASP A 551 -7.44 -28.82 -20.09
N PHE A 552 -6.49 -28.15 -19.45
CA PHE A 552 -5.51 -27.28 -20.09
C PHE A 552 -4.24 -27.98 -20.59
N GLU A 553 -3.92 -29.20 -20.13
CA GLU A 553 -2.68 -29.93 -20.43
C GLU A 553 -2.31 -29.95 -21.93
N GLU A 554 -3.27 -30.22 -22.81
CA GLU A 554 -3.04 -30.28 -24.27
C GLU A 554 -2.76 -28.90 -24.89
N PHE A 555 -3.18 -27.82 -24.23
CA PHE A 555 -3.12 -26.43 -24.70
C PHE A 555 -1.99 -25.64 -24.05
N ASP A 556 -1.47 -26.12 -22.92
CA ASP A 556 -0.43 -25.44 -22.17
C ASP A 556 0.87 -25.40 -22.95
N PHE A 557 1.31 -24.20 -23.36
CA PHE A 557 2.57 -24.02 -24.09
C PHE A 557 3.75 -23.84 -23.15
N ALA A 558 3.52 -23.46 -21.89
CA ALA A 558 4.57 -23.09 -20.95
C ALA A 558 5.14 -24.30 -20.20
N MET A 559 4.36 -25.38 -20.10
CA MET A 559 4.74 -26.63 -19.46
C MET A 559 5.17 -27.73 -20.45
N LYS A 560 5.36 -27.39 -21.73
CA LYS A 560 5.73 -28.32 -22.82
C LYS A 560 7.23 -28.38 -23.12
#